data_AF-A0A7S9LDC1-F1
#
_entry.id   AF-A0A7S9LDC1-F1
#
_cell.length_a   1.000
_cell.length_b   1.000
_cell.length_c   1.000
_cell.angle_alpha   90.00
_cell.angle_beta   90.00
_cell.angle_gamma   90.00
#
_symmetry.space_group_name_H-M   'P 1'
#
loop_
_entity.id
_entity.type
_entity.pdbx_description
1 polymer ?
#
loop_
_entity_poly.entity_id
_entity_poly.type
_entity_poly.pdbx_seq_one_letter_code
_entity_poly.pdbx_strand_id
1 'polypeptide(L)' 'MGPSYLDPLFACHASRHGEEFACAGWLARVGHAHPRVRYLVSTGKIPEQALEPGSDWPALHETYPEVLDKLRETSIE' A
#
# COMPACT_ATOMS: atom_id res chain seq x y z
N MET A 1 11.36 2.87 -13.84
CA MET A 1 9.99 3.06 -14.37
C MET A 1 9.03 2.62 -13.29
N GLY A 2 8.03 3.45 -12.95
CA GLY A 2 7.00 3.10 -11.97
C GLY A 2 5.81 2.38 -12.61
N PRO A 3 4.80 1.98 -11.82
CA PRO A 3 3.61 1.32 -12.34
C PRO A 3 2.86 2.19 -13.36
N SER A 4 2.29 1.55 -14.38
CA SER A 4 1.35 2.11 -15.34
C SER A 4 0.01 2.44 -14.67
N TYR A 5 -0.82 3.23 -15.37
CA TYR A 5 -2.15 3.59 -14.89
C TYR A 5 -3.11 2.39 -14.72
N LEU A 6 -2.92 1.34 -15.55
CA LEU A 6 -3.75 0.13 -15.57
C LEU A 6 -3.14 -1.05 -14.82
N ASP A 7 -1.96 -0.87 -14.22
CA ASP A 7 -1.35 -1.95 -13.45
C ASP A 7 -2.24 -2.32 -12.26
N PRO A 8 -2.33 -3.62 -11.92
CA PRO A 8 -3.11 -4.06 -10.78
C PRO A 8 -2.52 -3.50 -9.48
N LEU A 9 -3.41 -3.22 -8.52
CA LEU A 9 -3.01 -2.79 -7.19
C LEU A 9 -2.32 -3.97 -6.49
N PHE A 10 -1.07 -3.79 -6.13
CA PHE A 10 -0.35 -4.73 -5.28
C PHE A 10 -0.82 -4.54 -3.82
N ALA A 11 -1.64 -5.44 -3.27
CA ALA A 11 -2.08 -5.35 -1.88
C ALA A 11 -1.02 -5.92 -0.92
N CYS A 12 -0.57 -5.13 0.06
CA CYS A 12 0.37 -5.61 1.07
C CYS A 12 -0.26 -6.62 2.05
N HIS A 13 -1.59 -6.64 2.17
CA HIS A 13 -2.31 -7.58 3.02
C HIS A 13 -2.77 -8.80 2.21
N ALA A 14 -2.58 -9.99 2.79
CA ALA A 14 -3.18 -11.21 2.27
C ALA A 14 -4.71 -11.07 2.29
N SER A 15 -5.29 -10.94 1.11
CA SER A 15 -6.73 -10.87 0.87
C SER A 15 -7.18 -12.14 0.17
N ARG A 16 -8.49 -12.42 0.18
CA ARG A 16 -9.02 -13.52 -0.63
C ARG A 16 -8.84 -13.19 -2.11
N HIS A 17 -8.63 -14.21 -2.92
CA HIS A 17 -8.53 -14.06 -4.36
C HIS A 17 -9.79 -13.39 -4.94
N GLY A 18 -9.64 -12.29 -5.65
CA GLY A 18 -10.73 -11.48 -6.20
C GLY A 18 -11.34 -10.48 -5.22
N GLU A 19 -10.86 -10.42 -3.98
CA GLU A 19 -11.24 -9.44 -2.95
C GLU A 19 -10.03 -8.59 -2.52
N GLU A 20 -9.08 -8.35 -3.43
CA GLU A 20 -7.90 -7.55 -3.16
C GLU A 20 -8.28 -6.10 -2.86
N PHE A 21 -7.75 -5.56 -1.76
CA PHE A 21 -7.96 -4.16 -1.40
C PHE A 21 -6.63 -3.49 -1.06
N ALA A 22 -6.46 -2.25 -1.52
CA ALA A 22 -5.37 -1.39 -1.10
C ALA A 22 -5.69 -0.81 0.28
N CYS A 23 -4.92 -1.22 1.30
CA CYS A 23 -5.09 -0.70 2.66
C CYS A 23 -4.45 0.68 2.83
N ALA A 24 -4.72 1.34 3.96
CA ALA A 24 -4.15 2.65 4.26
C ALA A 24 -2.61 2.62 4.33
N GLY A 25 -2.01 1.51 4.79
CA GLY A 25 -0.56 1.29 4.75
C GLY A 25 0.02 1.19 3.33
N TRP A 26 -0.73 0.60 2.38
CA TRP A 26 -0.34 0.60 0.97
C TRP A 26 -0.30 2.02 0.41
N LEU A 27 -1.36 2.79 0.69
CA LEU A 27 -1.47 4.17 0.20
C LEU A 27 -0.30 5.02 0.71
N ALA A 28 0.05 4.86 1.99
CA ALA A 28 1.17 5.56 2.60
C ALA A 28 2.54 5.15 2.04
N ARG A 29 2.78 3.85 1.80
CA ARG A 29 4.09 3.37 1.34
C ARG A 29 4.35 3.55 -0.16
N VAL A 30 3.34 3.27 -0.99
CA VAL A 30 3.54 3.18 -2.45
C VAL A 30 2.52 3.97 -3.26
N GLY A 31 1.53 4.60 -2.61
CA GLY A 31 0.52 5.41 -3.29
C GLY A 31 1.12 6.52 -4.15
N HIS A 32 2.18 7.18 -3.66
CA HIS A 32 2.87 8.25 -4.39
C HIS A 32 3.46 7.79 -5.74
N ALA A 33 3.80 6.51 -5.90
CA ALA A 33 4.34 5.96 -7.14
C ALA A 33 3.25 5.67 -8.19
N HIS A 34 2.00 5.49 -7.76
CA HIS A 34 0.90 5.08 -8.62
C HIS A 34 0.32 6.28 -9.41
N PRO A 35 0.31 6.27 -10.77
CA PRO A 35 -0.17 7.39 -11.57
C PRO A 35 -1.61 7.84 -11.24
N ARG A 36 -2.51 6.87 -11.03
CA ARG A 36 -3.90 7.15 -10.64
C ARG A 36 -4.01 7.87 -9.29
N VAL A 37 -3.20 7.50 -8.29
CA VAL A 37 -3.20 8.14 -6.97
C VAL A 37 -2.67 9.57 -7.10
N ARG A 38 -1.53 9.76 -7.79
CA ARG A 38 -0.98 11.10 -8.06
C ARG A 38 -1.99 12.02 -8.74
N TYR A 39 -2.70 11.52 -9.74
CA TYR A 39 -3.77 12.28 -10.39
C TYR A 39 -4.88 12.67 -9.39
N LEU A 40 -5.38 11.73 -8.59
CA LEU A 40 -6.43 12.00 -7.62
C LEU A 40 -6.00 13.02 -6.54
N VAL A 41 -4.75 12.95 -6.07
CA VAL A 41 -4.16 13.94 -5.16
C VAL A 41 -4.07 15.31 -5.82
N SER A 42 -3.55 15.38 -7.06
CA SER A 42 -3.43 16.64 -7.80
C SER A 42 -4.77 17.33 -8.07
N THR A 43 -5.87 16.56 -8.12
CA THR A 43 -7.24 17.07 -8.30
C THR A 43 -7.97 17.31 -6.98
N GLY A 44 -7.31 17.13 -5.84
CA GLY A 44 -7.90 17.33 -4.51
C GLY A 44 -8.94 16.28 -4.10
N LYS A 45 -9.08 15.19 -4.87
CA LYS A 45 -10.00 14.07 -4.54
C LYS A 45 -9.46 13.18 -3.43
N ILE A 46 -8.15 13.14 -3.27
CA ILE A 46 -7.46 12.53 -2.13
C ILE A 46 -6.63 13.66 -1.48
N PRO A 47 -6.80 13.93 -0.18
CA PRO A 47 -5.94 14.87 0.51
C PRO A 47 -4.51 14.32 0.56
N GLU A 48 -3.50 15.17 0.35
CA GLU A 48 -2.08 14.75 0.35
C GLU A 48 -1.70 14.04 1.66
N GLN A 49 -2.28 14.46 2.78
CA GLN A 49 -2.05 13.87 4.10
C GLN A 49 -2.51 12.41 4.19
N ALA A 50 -3.36 11.92 3.28
CA ALA A 50 -3.72 10.52 3.22
C ALA A 50 -2.58 9.61 2.71
N LEU A 51 -1.50 10.20 2.17
CA LEU A 51 -0.28 9.48 1.82
C LEU A 51 0.71 9.38 2.98
N GLU A 52 0.40 9.97 4.14
CA GLU A 52 1.24 9.90 5.33
C GLU A 52 0.76 8.78 6.27
N PRO A 53 1.66 8.07 6.97
CA PRO A 53 1.27 7.18 8.05
C PRO A 53 0.50 7.92 9.16
N GLY A 54 -0.47 7.26 9.77
CA GLY A 54 -1.15 7.79 10.96
C GLY A 54 -0.23 7.86 12.18
N SER A 55 -0.48 8.80 13.08
CA SER A 55 0.36 9.03 14.28
C SER A 55 0.52 7.81 15.18
N ASP A 56 -0.53 6.99 15.28
CA ASP A 56 -0.59 5.84 16.19
C ASP A 56 -0.37 4.51 15.45
N TRP A 57 0.12 4.55 14.21
CA TRP A 57 0.36 3.34 13.43
C TRP A 57 1.68 2.68 13.85
N PRO A 58 1.78 1.34 13.76
CA PRO A 58 3.07 0.69 13.84
C PRO A 58 3.96 1.13 12.67
N ALA A 59 5.28 1.03 12.85
CA ALA A 59 6.22 1.24 11.75
C ALA A 59 5.86 0.33 10.56
N LEU A 60 5.72 0.95 9.40
CA LEU A 60 5.41 0.24 8.17
C LEU A 60 6.68 -0.42 7.61
N HIS A 61 6.53 -1.61 7.04
CA HIS A 61 7.64 -2.31 6.39
C HIS A 61 8.14 -1.53 5.16
N GLU A 62 9.46 -1.56 4.95
CA GLU A 62 10.08 -0.82 3.87
C GLU A 62 9.88 -1.52 2.52
N THR A 63 9.90 -2.86 2.55
CA THR A 63 9.89 -3.71 1.37
C THR A 63 8.88 -4.84 1.48
N TYR A 64 8.43 -5.39 0.33
CA TYR A 64 7.53 -6.55 0.35
C TYR A 64 8.15 -7.82 0.98
N PRO A 65 9.44 -8.15 0.77
CA PRO A 65 10.09 -9.25 1.48
C PRO A 65 9.95 -9.19 3.01
N GLU A 66 10.07 -8.02 3.64
CA GLU A 66 9.87 -7.87 5.09
C GLU A 66 8.46 -8.27 5.54
N VAL A 67 7.45 -7.97 4.73
CA VAL A 67 6.06 -8.40 5.00
C VAL A 67 5.97 -9.92 4.93
N LEU A 68 6.61 -10.55 3.94
CA LEU A 68 6.62 -12.01 3.78
C LEU A 68 7.38 -12.70 4.91
N ASP A 69 8.49 -12.14 5.35
CA ASP A 69 9.29 -12.67 6.46
C ASP A 69 8.49 -12.64 7.77
N LYS A 70 7.85 -11.52 8.08
CA LYS A 70 6.93 -11.42 9.23
C LYS A 70 5.78 -12.43 9.15
N LEU A 71 5.15 -12.57 7.97
CA LEU A 71 4.08 -13.56 7.78
C LEU A 71 4.58 -14.98 8.06
N ARG A 72 5.77 -15.35 7.55
CA ARG A 72 6.38 -16.66 7.81
C ARG A 72 6.65 -16.89 9.29
N GLU A 73 7.22 -15.91 9.99
CA GLU A 73 7.45 -15.97 11.45
C GLU A 73 6.15 -16.21 12.23
N THR A 74 5.05 -15.59 11.81
CA THR A 74 3.73 -15.77 12.45
C THR A 74 3.00 -17.07 12.06
N SER A 75 3.51 -17.80 11.05
CA SER A 75 2.88 -19.02 10.52
C SER A 75 3.55 -20.30 11.00
N ILE A 76 4.61 -20.21 11.81
CA ILE A 76 5.27 -21.36 12.43
C ILE A 76 4.58 -21.62 13.78
N GLU A 77 3.71 -22.63 13.80
CA GLU A 77 3.33 -23.38 15.01
C GLU A 77 4.35 -24.49 15.29
#